data_AF-A0A516P2P7-F1
#
_entry.id   AF-A0A516P2P7-F1
#
_cell.length_a   1.000
_cell.length_b   1.000
_cell.length_c   1.000
_cell.angle_alpha   90.00
_cell.angle_beta   90.00
_cell.angle_gamma   90.00
#
_symmetry.space_group_name_H-M   'P 1'
#
loop_
_entity.id
_entity.type
_entity.pdbx_description
1 polymer ?
#
loop_
_entity_poly.entity_id
_entity_poly.type
_entity_poly.pdbx_seq_one_letter_code
_entity_poly.pdbx_strand_id
1 'polypeptide(L)' 'MITRVLSNRLEKLGIFMLTFFFGIIAFAQEKAPDLNVDVTTTKTTTTEEWFTNPLYWVVGALLLIILIAVIARGNRRD' A
#
# COMPACT_ATOMS: atom_id res chain seq x y z
N MET A 1 -28.79 29.90 -16.38
CA MET A 1 -28.62 29.02 -17.56
C MET A 1 -27.14 28.80 -17.89
N ILE A 2 -26.33 29.86 -18.01
CA ILE A 2 -24.89 29.78 -18.35
C ILE A 2 -24.05 29.05 -17.29
N THR A 3 -24.29 29.27 -16.00
CA THR A 3 -23.56 28.60 -14.90
C THR A 3 -23.76 27.08 -14.86
N ARG A 4 -24.97 26.59 -15.18
CA ARG A 4 -25.22 25.14 -15.31
C ARG A 4 -24.51 24.53 -16.52
N VAL A 5 -24.45 25.26 -17.63
CA VAL A 5 -23.70 24.84 -18.82
C VAL A 5 -22.19 24.80 -18.54
N LEU A 6 -21.68 25.75 -17.75
CA LEU A 6 -20.28 25.80 -17.34
C LEU A 6 -19.93 24.64 -16.39
N SER A 7 -20.78 24.35 -15.37
CA SER A 7 -20.60 23.21 -14.47
C SER A 7 -20.53 21.89 -15.24
N ASN A 8 -21.48 21.66 -16.15
CA ASN A 8 -21.53 20.43 -16.95
C ASN A 8 -20.29 20.26 -17.86
N ARG A 9 -19.67 21.36 -18.32
CA ARG A 9 -18.43 21.30 -19.11
C ARG A 9 -17.23 21.02 -18.23
N LEU A 10 -17.21 21.57 -17.01
CA LEU A 10 -16.14 21.36 -16.04
C LEU A 10 -16.15 19.93 -15.49
N GLU A 11 -17.33 19.37 -15.23
CA GLU A 11 -17.50 17.96 -14.83
C GLU A 11 -17.02 17.00 -15.93
N LYS A 12 -17.39 17.25 -17.19
CA LYS A 12 -16.90 16.46 -18.33
C LYS A 12 -15.38 16.56 -18.50
N LEU A 13 -14.80 17.75 -18.29
CA LEU A 13 -13.36 17.94 -18.30
C LEU A 13 -12.69 17.18 -17.14
N GLY A 14 -13.28 17.20 -15.94
CA GLY A 14 -12.79 16.46 -14.78
C GLY A 14 -12.78 14.96 -15.00
N ILE A 15 -13.87 14.40 -15.55
CA ILE A 15 -13.96 12.97 -15.88
C ILE A 15 -12.96 12.59 -16.99
N PHE A 16 -12.78 13.46 -17.99
CA PHE A 16 -11.78 13.26 -19.04
C PHE A 16 -10.36 13.24 -18.46
N MET A 17 -10.01 14.21 -17.60
CA MET A 17 -8.70 14.27 -16.95
C MET A 17 -8.46 13.05 -16.05
N LEU A 18 -9.45 12.64 -15.26
CA LEU A 18 -9.38 11.44 -14.44
C LEU A 18 -9.07 10.21 -15.30
N THR A 19 -9.85 9.98 -16.35
CA THR A 19 -9.69 8.82 -17.25
C THR A 19 -8.34 8.86 -17.97
N PHE A 20 -7.86 10.04 -18.36
CA PHE A 20 -6.55 10.23 -18.99
C PHE A 20 -5.40 9.81 -18.07
N PHE A 21 -5.40 10.24 -16.80
CA PHE A 21 -4.36 9.87 -15.84
C PHE A 21 -4.44 8.39 -15.44
N PHE A 22 -5.64 7.82 -15.30
CA PHE A 22 -5.81 6.37 -15.10
C PHE A 22 -5.30 5.55 -16.28
N GLY A 23 -5.46 6.06 -17.51
CA GLY A 23 -4.87 5.45 -18.71
C GLY A 23 -3.35 5.34 -18.62
N ILE A 24 -2.67 6.40 -18.19
CA ILE A 24 -1.20 6.40 -18.01
C ILE A 24 -0.76 5.34 -16.97
N ILE A 25 -1.49 5.22 -15.86
CA ILE A 25 -1.21 4.21 -14.81
C ILE A 25 -1.41 2.79 -15.36
N ALA A 26 -2.45 2.56 -16.15
CA ALA A 26 -2.70 1.26 -16.79
C ALA A 26 -1.61 0.89 -17.81
N PHE A 27 -1.13 1.85 -18.63
CA PHE A 27 -0.01 1.63 -19.54
C PHE A 27 1.29 1.28 -18.82
N ALA A 28 1.51 1.79 -17.60
CA ALA A 28 2.67 1.42 -16.78
C ALA A 28 2.55 0.00 -16.19
N GLN A 29 1.33 -0.53 -16.02
CA GLN A 29 1.09 -1.88 -15.51
C GLN A 29 1.14 -2.99 -16.57
N GLU A 30 1.11 -2.66 -17.87
CA GLU A 30 1.17 -3.68 -18.94
C GLU A 30 2.53 -4.41 -19.00
N LYS A 31 3.52 -3.89 -18.26
CA LYS A 31 4.80 -4.55 -17.98
C LYS A 31 4.85 -4.93 -16.50
N ALA A 32 3.91 -5.76 -16.03
CA ALA A 32 4.19 -6.56 -14.84
C ALA A 32 5.52 -7.29 -15.12
N PRO A 33 6.57 -7.10 -14.29
CA PRO A 33 7.83 -7.80 -14.51
C PRO A 33 7.54 -9.28 -14.62
N ASP A 34 8.04 -9.93 -15.68
CA ASP A 34 8.03 -11.38 -15.78
C ASP A 34 8.91 -11.90 -14.64
N LEU A 35 8.27 -12.21 -13.51
CA LEU A 35 8.92 -12.70 -12.29
C LEU A 35 9.25 -14.18 -12.47
N ASN A 36 10.01 -14.51 -13.51
CA ASN A 36 10.79 -15.74 -13.52
C ASN A 36 12.15 -15.44 -12.87
N VAL A 37 12.11 -15.00 -11.60
CA VAL A 37 13.31 -14.89 -10.79
C VAL A 37 13.51 -16.25 -10.15
N ASP A 38 14.36 -17.07 -10.75
CA ASP A 38 14.94 -18.20 -10.03
C ASP A 38 15.86 -17.61 -8.95
N VAL A 39 15.26 -17.33 -7.79
CA VAL A 39 16.01 -16.85 -6.62
C VAL A 39 16.76 -18.05 -6.04
N THR A 40 17.92 -18.36 -6.61
CA THR A 40 18.92 -19.14 -5.89
C THR A 40 19.36 -18.30 -4.68
N THR A 41 18.67 -18.47 -3.56
CA THR A 41 18.94 -17.75 -2.31
C THR A 41 20.17 -18.37 -1.66
N THR A 42 21.36 -17.96 -2.09
CA THR A 42 22.59 -18.31 -1.38
C THR A 42 22.68 -17.45 -0.11
N LYS A 43 22.09 -17.94 0.99
CA LYS A 43 22.22 -17.32 2.31
C LYS A 43 23.63 -17.56 2.85
N THR A 44 24.58 -16.71 2.46
CA THR A 44 25.91 -16.66 3.08
C THR A 44 26.03 -15.37 3.89
N THR A 45 25.30 -15.28 5.00
CA THR A 45 25.58 -14.30 6.04
C THR A 45 25.66 -15.02 7.38
N THR A 46 26.76 -14.84 8.09
CA THR A 46 26.99 -15.37 9.45
C THR A 46 26.22 -14.58 10.52
N THR A 47 25.50 -13.53 10.12
CA THR A 47 24.69 -12.67 10.97
C THR A 47 23.32 -12.47 10.32
N GLU A 48 22.26 -12.80 11.06
CA GLU A 48 20.88 -12.54 10.63
C GLU A 48 20.50 -11.09 10.94
N GLU A 49 20.24 -10.30 9.89
CA GLU A 49 19.72 -8.94 10.04
C GLU A 49 18.19 -8.99 10.22
N TRP A 50 17.70 -8.59 11.40
CA TRP A 50 16.30 -8.72 11.79
C TRP A 50 15.31 -8.02 10.85
N PHE A 51 15.70 -6.93 10.18
CA PHE A 51 14.82 -6.22 9.26
C PHE A 51 14.70 -6.90 7.89
N THR A 52 15.56 -7.87 7.56
CA THR A 52 15.56 -8.53 6.24
C THR A 52 14.56 -9.68 6.15
N ASN A 53 14.22 -10.30 7.28
CA ASN A 53 13.27 -11.41 7.33
C ASN A 53 11.87 -10.88 7.68
N PRO A 54 10.88 -10.99 6.76
CA PRO A 54 9.54 -10.44 6.95
C PRO A 54 8.80 -11.04 8.17
N LEU A 55 9.21 -12.22 8.64
CA LEU A 55 8.65 -12.83 9.84
C LEU A 55 8.83 -11.95 11.08
N TYR A 56 9.98 -11.30 11.24
CA TYR A 56 10.24 -10.42 12.39
C TYR A 56 9.30 -9.21 12.41
N TRP A 57 8.86 -8.73 11.25
CA TRP A 57 7.94 -7.61 11.14
C TRP A 57 6.54 -7.99 11.59
N VAL A 58 6.09 -9.19 11.19
CA VAL A 58 4.80 -9.75 11.61
C VAL A 58 4.79 -9.97 13.12
N VAL A 59 5.84 -10.56 13.68
CA VAL A 59 5.98 -10.78 15.13
C VAL A 59 6.04 -9.44 15.88
N GLY A 60 6.81 -8.47 15.38
CA GLY A 60 6.90 -7.13 15.98
C GLY A 60 5.55 -6.41 16.03
N ALA A 61 4.79 -6.45 14.93
CA ALA A 61 3.44 -5.88 14.87
C ALA A 61 2.48 -6.59 15.84
N LEU A 62 2.52 -7.91 15.92
CA LEU A 62 1.68 -8.68 16.83
C LEU A 62 1.94 -8.33 18.30
N LEU A 63 3.22 -8.23 18.69
CA LEU A 63 3.59 -7.82 20.04
C LEU A 63 3.10 -6.41 20.38
N LEU A 64 3.21 -5.47 19.43
CA LEU A 64 2.70 -4.11 19.61
C LEU A 64 1.18 -4.09 19.82
N ILE A 65 0.43 -4.86 19.04
CA ILE A 65 -1.03 -4.99 19.18
C ILE A 65 -1.39 -5.53 20.56
N ILE A 66 -0.69 -6.58 21.02
CA ILE A 66 -0.92 -7.16 22.35
C ILE A 66 -0.65 -6.12 23.45
N LEU A 67 0.46 -5.37 23.35
CA LEU A 67 0.80 -4.32 24.31
C LEU A 67 -0.31 -3.26 24.39
N ILE A 68 -0.77 -2.76 23.24
CA ILE A 68 -1.87 -1.79 23.16
C ILE A 68 -3.14 -2.38 23.77
N ALA A 69 -3.47 -3.63 23.47
CA ALA A 69 -4.67 -4.29 23.99
C ALA A 69 -4.63 -4.43 25.52
N VAL A 70 -3.46 -4.73 26.10
CA VAL A 70 -3.27 -4.81 27.55
C VAL A 70 -3.42 -3.44 28.20
N ILE A 71 -2.77 -2.41 27.66
CA ILE A 71 -2.88 -1.02 28.17
C ILE A 71 -4.33 -0.53 28.08
N ALA A 72 -4.98 -0.70 26.93
CA ALA A 72 -6.36 -0.28 26.71
C ALA A 72 -7.35 -1.04 27.61
N ARG A 73 -7.09 -2.32 27.91
CA ARG A 73 -7.90 -3.12 28.82
C ARG A 73 -7.79 -2.67 30.28
N GLY A 74 -6.59 -2.26 30.72
CA GLY A 74 -6.35 -1.77 32.08
C GLY A 74 -7.02 -0.42 32.40
N ASN A 75 -7.42 0.36 31.38
CA ASN A 75 -8.05 1.66 31.54
C ASN A 75 -9.58 1.62 31.67
N ARG A 76 -10.19 0.43 31.72
CA ARG A 76 -11.61 0.26 32.08
C ARG A 76 -11.72 0.03 33.59
N ARG A 77 -11.58 1.11 34.36
CA ARG A 77 -12.06 1.18 35.74
C ARG A 77 -13.28 2.10 35.72
N ASP A 78 -14.39 1.54 36.16
CA ASP A 78 -15.74 2.10 36.38
C ASP A 78 -15.87 3.63 36.33
#